data_AF-A0A9W6T4N0-F1
#
_entry.id   AF-A0A9W6T4N0-F1
#
_cell.length_a   1.000
_cell.length_b   1.000
_cell.length_c   1.000
_cell.angle_alpha   90.00
_cell.angle_beta   90.00
_cell.angle_gamma   90.00
#
_symmetry.space_group_name_H-M   'P 1'
#
loop_
_entity.id
_entity.type
_entity.pdbx_description
1 polymer ?
#
loop_
_entity_poly.entity_id
_entity_poly.type
_entity_poly.pdbx_seq_one_letter_code
_entity_poly.pdbx_strand_id
1 'polypeptide(L)'
;MKLLSVICAIDHVPKTNRESFCKGNFLRGKILDETVKLRKQLTYIVKVNTSKESVAVSINVSESELKLAKPSKKQVNALKQMITTGFIDQIAVRADIVDPELRIANRTTIINVPYITLFPSRTMNTNGAQLDKFVYIHPSSVLTNCGELPPEYIVYQSLNLGSNQQQTQQQKLMKLRMKPLNDISGTALANVAKGSGLITYSKPLGPPYGPKNLNAVGTERECYVVPRIGAAIGTGAVGWDLPALRVKQKKIAGSWEITQVL
;
A
#
# COMPACT_ATOMS: atom_id res chain seq x y z
N MET A 1 7.02 -0.26 -8.38
CA MET A 1 7.28 1.15 -8.76
C MET A 1 7.44 1.33 -10.29
N LYS A 2 6.50 0.85 -11.12
CA LYS A 2 6.61 0.94 -12.60
C LYS A 2 6.48 2.37 -13.13
N LEU A 3 5.49 3.12 -12.62
CA LEU A 3 5.17 4.47 -13.10
C LEU A 3 6.30 5.47 -12.83
N LEU A 4 6.88 5.45 -11.63
CA LEU A 4 8.01 6.31 -11.26
C LEU A 4 9.19 6.14 -12.22
N SER A 5 9.54 4.90 -12.56
CA SER A 5 10.66 4.62 -13.48
C SER A 5 10.44 5.21 -14.87
N VAL A 6 9.22 5.09 -15.41
CA VAL A 6 8.89 5.64 -16.74
C VAL A 6 8.94 7.18 -16.72
N ILE A 7 8.40 7.80 -15.67
CA ILE A 7 8.38 9.26 -15.52
C ILE A 7 9.79 9.82 -15.35
N CYS A 8 10.64 9.18 -14.53
CA CYS A 8 12.03 9.61 -14.38
C CYS A 8 12.83 9.38 -15.67
N ALA A 9 12.57 8.30 -16.41
CA ALA A 9 13.25 8.04 -17.68
C ALA A 9 12.94 9.11 -18.73
N ILE A 10 11.67 9.49 -18.91
CA ILE A 10 11.29 10.49 -19.92
C ILE A 10 11.90 11.88 -19.65
N ASP A 11 12.14 12.24 -18.39
CA ASP A 11 12.78 13.51 -18.03
C ASP A 11 14.26 13.57 -18.46
N HIS A 12 14.92 12.42 -18.63
CA HIS A 12 16.30 12.33 -19.11
C HIS A 12 16.40 12.23 -20.64
N VAL A 13 15.28 11.96 -21.34
CA VAL A 13 15.26 11.86 -22.80
C VAL A 13 15.16 13.26 -23.43
N PRO A 14 16.04 13.61 -24.38
CA PRO A 14 15.95 14.88 -25.12
C PRO A 14 14.62 15.01 -25.87
N LYS A 15 14.10 16.25 -25.97
CA LYS A 15 12.78 16.52 -26.58
C LYS A 15 12.62 15.95 -28.00
N THR A 16 13.67 16.03 -28.81
CA THR A 16 13.71 15.50 -30.19
C THR A 16 13.46 13.99 -30.25
N ASN A 17 13.84 13.24 -29.22
CA ASN A 17 13.80 11.78 -29.21
C ASN A 17 12.63 11.22 -28.38
N ARG A 18 11.80 12.07 -27.76
CA ARG A 18 10.70 11.64 -26.89
C ARG A 18 9.66 10.80 -27.63
N GLU A 19 9.33 11.16 -28.86
CA GLU A 19 8.33 10.41 -29.66
C GLU A 19 8.83 8.99 -29.97
N SER A 20 10.07 8.87 -30.43
CA SER A 20 10.71 7.57 -30.68
C SER A 20 10.78 6.72 -29.41
N PHE A 21 11.18 7.31 -28.27
CA PHE A 21 11.18 6.65 -26.98
C PHE A 21 9.79 6.15 -26.57
N CYS A 22 8.74 6.96 -26.77
CA CYS A 22 7.37 6.56 -26.47
C CYS A 22 6.91 5.39 -27.34
N LYS A 23 7.16 5.44 -28.65
CA LYS A 23 6.83 4.36 -29.58
C LYS A 23 7.57 3.07 -29.24
N GLY A 24 8.88 3.15 -28.98
CA GLY A 24 9.70 1.99 -28.64
C GLY A 24 9.33 1.29 -27.32
N ASN A 25 8.73 2.02 -26.37
CA ASN A 25 8.31 1.48 -25.07
C ASN A 25 6.79 1.31 -24.94
N PHE A 26 6.03 1.43 -26.05
CA PHE A 26 4.57 1.33 -26.07
C PHE A 26 3.87 2.30 -25.08
N LEU A 27 4.40 3.52 -24.95
CA LEU A 27 3.91 4.56 -24.05
C LEU A 27 3.00 5.54 -24.79
N ARG A 28 2.02 6.09 -24.07
CA ARG A 28 1.12 7.14 -24.58
C ARG A 28 1.75 8.52 -24.36
N GLY A 29 2.38 9.07 -25.40
CA GLY A 29 3.08 10.37 -25.36
C GLY A 29 2.24 11.50 -24.75
N LYS A 30 0.99 11.67 -25.21
CA LYS A 30 0.06 12.68 -24.69
C LYS A 30 -0.13 12.63 -23.17
N ILE A 31 -0.25 11.43 -22.60
CA ILE A 31 -0.43 11.26 -21.14
C ILE A 31 0.86 11.64 -20.40
N LEU A 32 2.02 11.30 -20.96
CA LEU A 32 3.31 11.67 -20.38
C LEU A 32 3.52 13.18 -20.38
N ASP A 33 3.17 13.87 -21.47
CA ASP A 33 3.28 15.33 -21.55
C ASP A 33 2.36 16.02 -20.53
N GLU A 34 1.11 15.56 -20.40
CA GLU A 34 0.20 16.06 -19.36
C GLU A 34 0.71 15.76 -17.95
N THR A 35 1.33 14.59 -17.73
CA THR A 35 1.95 14.24 -16.44
C THR A 35 3.11 15.17 -16.10
N VAL A 36 3.94 15.53 -17.07
CA VAL A 36 5.05 16.50 -16.88
C VAL A 36 4.50 17.89 -16.55
N LYS A 37 3.45 18.34 -17.24
CA LYS A 37 2.77 19.63 -16.93
C LYS A 37 2.21 19.63 -15.52
N LEU A 38 1.48 18.57 -15.13
CA LEU A 38 0.92 18.43 -13.79
C LEU A 38 2.02 18.45 -12.71
N ARG A 39 3.15 17.79 -12.95
CA ARG A 39 4.31 17.83 -12.03
C ARG A 39 4.87 19.24 -11.87
N LYS A 40 4.98 20.04 -12.93
CA LYS A 40 5.40 21.45 -12.82
C LYS A 40 4.44 22.25 -11.94
N GLN A 41 3.13 22.08 -12.15
CA GLN A 41 2.09 22.76 -11.38
C GLN A 41 2.14 22.37 -9.90
N LEU A 42 2.26 21.08 -9.58
CA LEU A 42 2.35 20.61 -8.20
C LEU A 42 3.64 21.10 -7.52
N THR A 43 4.78 21.03 -8.20
CA THR A 43 6.05 21.56 -7.67
C THR A 43 5.95 23.06 -7.39
N TYR A 44 5.31 23.82 -8.28
CA TYR A 44 5.07 25.23 -8.07
C TYR A 44 4.21 25.47 -6.82
N ILE A 45 3.07 24.79 -6.68
CA ILE A 45 2.18 24.92 -5.52
C ILE A 45 2.93 24.60 -4.22
N VAL A 46 3.71 23.51 -4.19
CA VAL A 46 4.49 23.13 -3.00
C VAL A 46 5.51 24.20 -2.67
N LYS A 47 6.26 24.71 -3.65
CA LYS A 47 7.26 25.78 -3.42
C LYS A 47 6.60 27.01 -2.80
N VAL A 48 5.51 27.50 -3.40
CA VAL A 48 4.78 28.69 -2.94
C VAL A 48 4.32 28.56 -1.48
N ASN A 49 3.91 27.36 -1.05
CA ASN A 49 3.39 27.13 0.30
C ASN A 49 4.47 26.75 1.34
N THR A 50 5.70 26.46 0.92
CA THR A 50 6.76 25.99 1.84
C THR A 50 7.96 26.94 1.92
N SER A 51 8.16 27.83 0.95
CA SER A 51 9.20 28.85 1.02
C SER A 51 8.81 29.90 2.06
N LYS A 52 9.56 29.96 3.17
CA LYS A 52 9.37 30.95 4.25
C LYS A 52 9.81 32.36 3.85
N GLU A 53 10.53 32.50 2.74
CA GLU A 53 11.08 33.77 2.27
C GLU A 53 10.40 34.17 0.97
N SER A 54 9.83 35.38 0.97
CA SER A 54 9.18 36.07 -0.14
C SER A 54 10.15 36.44 -1.29
N VAL A 55 11.12 35.58 -1.58
CA VAL A 55 12.03 35.74 -2.72
C VAL A 55 11.33 35.07 -3.89
N ALA A 56 10.83 35.90 -4.81
CA ALA A 56 10.18 35.55 -6.06
C ALA A 56 10.42 34.08 -6.46
N VAL A 57 9.52 33.19 -6.04
CA VAL A 57 9.52 31.80 -6.49
C VAL A 57 9.46 31.92 -8.00
N SER A 58 10.53 31.54 -8.69
CA SER A 58 10.57 31.60 -10.14
C SER A 58 9.31 30.90 -10.64
N ILE A 59 8.42 31.69 -11.26
CA ILE A 59 7.09 31.25 -11.72
C ILE A 59 7.21 30.02 -12.64
N ASN A 60 8.39 29.88 -13.26
CA ASN A 60 8.72 28.81 -14.18
C ASN A 60 9.60 27.75 -13.51
N VAL A 61 8.97 26.67 -13.03
CA VAL A 61 9.69 25.43 -12.70
C VAL A 61 10.33 24.89 -13.98
N SER A 62 11.66 24.93 -14.06
CA SER A 62 12.41 24.50 -15.24
C SER A 62 12.35 22.97 -15.41
N GLU A 63 12.53 22.48 -16.64
CA GLU A 63 12.59 21.02 -16.89
C GLU A 63 13.83 20.36 -16.27
N SER A 64 14.92 21.11 -16.07
CA SER A 64 16.09 20.62 -15.35
C SER A 64 15.79 20.32 -13.89
N GLU A 65 14.94 21.11 -13.24
CA GLU A 65 14.53 20.87 -11.85
C GLU A 65 13.65 19.63 -11.69
N LEU A 66 13.02 19.15 -12.77
CA LEU A 66 12.23 17.92 -12.75
C LEU A 66 13.08 16.65 -12.88
N LYS A 67 14.35 16.76 -13.30
CA LYS A 67 15.24 15.61 -13.45
C LYS A 67 15.63 15.07 -12.07
N LEU A 68 15.13 13.88 -11.77
CA LEU A 68 15.39 13.20 -10.49
C LEU A 68 16.41 12.09 -10.67
N ALA A 69 17.35 11.98 -9.73
CA ALA A 69 18.23 10.82 -9.65
C ALA A 69 17.45 9.54 -9.31
N LYS A 70 18.06 8.38 -9.59
CA LYS A 70 17.51 7.08 -9.17
C LYS A 70 17.34 7.06 -7.64
N PRO A 71 16.16 6.73 -7.11
CA PRO A 71 15.94 6.71 -5.67
C PRO A 71 16.76 5.60 -5.00
N SER A 72 17.35 5.91 -3.85
CA SER A 72 17.97 4.94 -2.96
C SER A 72 16.95 3.95 -2.38
N LYS A 73 17.42 2.80 -1.88
CA LYS A 73 16.54 1.81 -1.22
C LYS A 73 15.75 2.41 -0.05
N LYS A 74 16.38 3.29 0.74
CA LYS A 74 15.74 4.01 1.85
C LYS A 74 14.62 4.93 1.36
N GLN A 75 14.84 5.67 0.28
CA GLN A 75 13.83 6.52 -0.34
C GLN A 75 12.69 5.69 -0.94
N VAL A 76 12.97 4.55 -1.58
CA VAL A 76 11.91 3.66 -2.09
C VAL A 76 11.03 3.16 -0.95
N ASN A 77 11.61 2.75 0.18
CA ASN A 77 10.85 2.32 1.35
C ASN A 77 10.03 3.48 1.96
N ALA A 78 10.59 4.68 2.02
CA ALA A 78 9.85 5.87 2.46
C ALA A 78 8.67 6.18 1.53
N LEU A 79 8.86 6.12 0.21
CA LEU A 79 7.80 6.32 -0.78
C LEU A 79 6.69 5.29 -0.64
N LYS A 80 7.03 4.01 -0.41
CA LYS A 80 6.04 2.96 -0.14
C LYS A 80 5.19 3.30 1.09
N GLN A 81 5.81 3.76 2.17
CA GLN A 81 5.09 4.19 3.38
C GLN A 81 4.19 5.39 3.10
N MET A 82 4.69 6.42 2.39
CA MET A 82 3.90 7.61 2.02
C MET A 82 2.67 7.26 1.18
N ILE A 83 2.84 6.38 0.17
CA ILE A 83 1.71 5.90 -0.66
C ILE A 83 0.72 5.14 0.23
N THR A 84 1.22 4.30 1.13
CA THR A 84 0.36 3.53 2.03
C THR A 84 -0.45 4.42 2.98
N THR A 85 0.10 5.56 3.41
CA THR A 85 -0.65 6.54 4.22
C THR A 85 -1.87 7.08 3.46
N GLY A 86 -1.74 7.32 2.16
CA GLY A 86 -2.84 7.81 1.31
C GLY A 86 -3.89 6.74 0.96
N PHE A 87 -3.55 5.47 1.11
CA PHE A 87 -4.38 4.31 0.73
C PHE A 87 -4.49 3.30 1.89
N ILE A 88 -4.56 3.79 3.13
CA ILE A 88 -4.53 2.97 4.35
C ILE A 88 -5.75 2.05 4.48
N ASP A 89 -6.84 2.44 3.84
CA ASP A 89 -8.09 1.70 3.71
C ASP A 89 -8.03 0.62 2.60
N GLN A 90 -7.12 0.78 1.63
CA GLN A 90 -7.01 -0.07 0.44
C GLN A 90 -5.84 -1.04 0.54
N ILE A 91 -5.91 -1.90 1.57
CA ILE A 91 -4.90 -2.91 1.86
C ILE A 91 -5.51 -4.29 1.71
N ALA A 92 -4.75 -5.16 1.05
CA ALA A 92 -5.05 -6.57 0.90
C ALA A 92 -3.94 -7.42 1.52
N VAL A 93 -4.33 -8.44 2.28
CA VAL A 93 -3.43 -9.45 2.85
C VAL A 93 -3.59 -10.76 2.09
N ARG A 94 -2.50 -11.49 1.89
CA ARG A 94 -2.52 -12.81 1.26
C ARG A 94 -3.32 -13.78 2.14
N ALA A 95 -4.21 -14.56 1.53
CA ALA A 95 -5.23 -15.29 2.29
C ALA A 95 -4.66 -16.42 3.17
N ASP A 96 -3.54 -17.02 2.79
CA ASP A 96 -2.81 -18.05 3.55
C ASP A 96 -2.29 -17.56 4.92
N ILE A 97 -2.09 -16.25 5.06
CA ILE A 97 -1.60 -15.63 6.31
C ILE A 97 -2.74 -15.52 7.33
N VAL A 98 -3.97 -15.33 6.85
CA VAL A 98 -5.15 -15.14 7.70
C VAL A 98 -5.86 -16.46 7.98
N ASP A 99 -5.93 -17.34 6.98
CA ASP A 99 -6.59 -18.63 7.04
C ASP A 99 -5.54 -19.75 6.86
N PRO A 100 -5.05 -20.36 7.96
CA PRO A 100 -3.99 -21.38 7.90
C PRO A 100 -4.38 -22.65 7.14
N GLU A 101 -5.68 -22.91 6.97
CA GLU A 101 -6.19 -24.04 6.19
C GLU A 101 -5.98 -23.80 4.68
N LEU A 102 -5.85 -22.54 4.26
CA LEU A 102 -5.61 -22.18 2.87
C LEU A 102 -4.12 -22.29 2.54
N ARG A 103 -3.73 -23.41 1.92
CA ARG A 103 -2.37 -23.60 1.40
C ARG A 103 -2.28 -23.21 -0.07
N ILE A 104 -1.38 -22.29 -0.38
CA ILE A 104 -1.04 -21.93 -1.76
C ILE A 104 -0.04 -22.98 -2.29
N ALA A 105 -0.45 -23.73 -3.31
CA ALA A 105 0.45 -24.70 -3.94
C ALA A 105 1.59 -23.99 -4.68
N ASN A 106 2.79 -24.57 -4.68
CA ASN A 106 3.98 -23.99 -5.33
C ASN A 106 3.80 -23.67 -6.82
N ARG A 107 2.90 -24.38 -7.52
CA ARG A 107 2.62 -24.18 -8.96
C ARG A 107 1.48 -23.20 -9.23
N THR A 108 0.98 -22.50 -8.21
CA THR A 108 -0.12 -21.55 -8.35
C THR A 108 0.39 -20.32 -9.10
N THR A 109 -0.28 -19.97 -10.19
CA THR A 109 0.05 -18.73 -10.90
C THR A 109 -0.28 -17.52 -10.03
N ILE A 110 0.55 -16.47 -10.10
CA ILE A 110 0.40 -15.27 -9.24
C ILE A 110 -0.98 -14.62 -9.38
N ILE A 111 -1.56 -14.67 -10.57
CA ILE A 111 -2.92 -14.17 -10.81
C ILE A 111 -4.00 -15.00 -10.10
N ASN A 112 -3.70 -16.19 -9.60
CA ASN A 112 -4.62 -17.05 -8.88
C ASN A 112 -4.33 -17.12 -7.38
N VAL A 113 -3.33 -16.37 -6.90
CA VAL A 113 -3.06 -16.24 -5.46
C VAL A 113 -4.17 -15.39 -4.83
N PRO A 114 -4.90 -15.93 -3.82
CA PRO A 114 -6.01 -15.23 -3.18
C PRO A 114 -5.53 -14.20 -2.15
N TYR A 115 -6.19 -13.04 -2.15
CA TYR A 115 -6.02 -11.98 -1.17
C TYR A 115 -7.36 -11.62 -0.52
N ILE A 116 -7.30 -11.09 0.69
CA ILE A 116 -8.44 -10.58 1.45
C ILE A 116 -8.23 -9.09 1.66
N THR A 117 -9.23 -8.28 1.35
CA THR A 117 -9.21 -6.83 1.56
C THR A 117 -9.70 -6.47 2.97
N LEU A 118 -9.21 -5.34 3.49
CA LEU A 118 -9.61 -4.84 4.81
C LEU A 118 -11.13 -4.62 4.93
N PHE A 119 -11.73 -4.06 3.88
CA PHE A 119 -13.17 -3.91 3.76
C PHE A 119 -13.74 -5.03 2.88
N PRO A 120 -14.80 -5.74 3.31
CA PRO A 120 -15.39 -6.81 2.52
C PRO A 120 -15.91 -6.28 1.18
N SER A 121 -15.43 -6.86 0.07
CA SER A 121 -15.95 -6.52 -1.27
C SER A 121 -17.28 -7.22 -1.60
N ARG A 122 -17.82 -8.02 -0.66
CA ARG A 122 -19.02 -8.87 -0.85
C ARG A 122 -20.34 -8.10 -0.87
N THR A 123 -20.35 -6.81 -0.54
CA THR A 123 -21.58 -6.00 -0.55
C THR A 123 -22.09 -5.71 -1.97
N MET A 124 -21.29 -5.98 -3.00
CA MET A 124 -21.70 -5.88 -4.40
C MET A 124 -22.35 -7.18 -4.88
N ASN A 125 -23.58 -7.48 -4.43
CA ASN A 125 -24.44 -8.45 -5.12
C ASN A 125 -24.94 -7.80 -6.43
N THR A 126 -24.05 -7.69 -7.42
CA THR A 126 -24.43 -7.21 -8.74
C THR A 126 -25.11 -8.35 -9.49
N ASN A 127 -26.43 -8.25 -9.65
CA ASN A 127 -27.22 -8.99 -10.66
C ASN A 127 -27.06 -10.52 -10.62
N GLY A 128 -27.18 -11.15 -9.45
CA GLY A 128 -27.29 -12.61 -9.34
C GLY A 128 -26.01 -13.41 -9.60
N ALA A 129 -24.87 -12.75 -9.82
CA ALA A 129 -23.58 -13.43 -9.97
C ALA A 129 -22.89 -13.62 -8.61
N GLN A 130 -22.52 -14.87 -8.30
CA GLN A 130 -21.78 -15.18 -7.07
C GLN A 130 -20.31 -14.78 -7.23
N LEU A 131 -19.90 -13.72 -6.53
CA LEU A 131 -18.52 -13.27 -6.46
C LEU A 131 -17.69 -14.21 -5.57
N ASP A 132 -16.44 -14.44 -5.95
CA ASP A 132 -15.48 -15.08 -5.07
C ASP A 132 -15.24 -14.21 -3.83
N LYS A 133 -15.04 -14.86 -2.68
CA LYS A 133 -14.72 -14.17 -1.42
C LYS A 133 -13.36 -13.48 -1.47
N PHE A 134 -12.48 -13.93 -2.37
CA PHE A 134 -11.12 -13.43 -2.52
C PHE A 134 -10.96 -12.43 -3.66
N VAL A 135 -9.95 -11.58 -3.50
CA VAL A 135 -9.46 -10.66 -4.51
C VAL A 135 -8.17 -11.20 -5.09
N TYR A 136 -7.93 -10.95 -6.37
CA TYR A 136 -6.78 -11.50 -7.09
C TYR A 136 -5.98 -10.41 -7.79
N ILE A 137 -4.68 -10.65 -8.00
CA ILE A 137 -3.82 -9.71 -8.73
C ILE A 137 -4.27 -9.63 -10.19
N HIS A 138 -4.35 -8.40 -10.73
CA HIS A 138 -4.63 -8.17 -12.15
C HIS A 138 -3.46 -8.65 -13.05
N PRO A 139 -3.73 -9.31 -14.18
CA PRO A 139 -2.69 -9.90 -15.04
C PRO A 139 -1.67 -8.90 -15.60
N SER A 140 -2.06 -7.63 -15.75
CA SER A 140 -1.16 -6.56 -16.21
C SER A 140 -0.20 -6.02 -15.13
N SER A 141 -0.28 -6.54 -13.90
CA SER A 141 0.62 -6.14 -12.82
C SER A 141 2.05 -6.59 -13.11
N VAL A 142 3.04 -5.84 -12.65
CA VAL A 142 4.45 -6.29 -12.71
C VAL A 142 4.72 -7.52 -11.84
N LEU A 143 3.87 -7.77 -10.85
CA LEU A 143 3.99 -8.91 -9.95
C LEU A 143 3.80 -10.24 -10.66
N THR A 144 3.11 -10.29 -11.80
CA THR A 144 2.84 -11.54 -12.52
C THR A 144 4.08 -12.21 -13.11
N ASN A 145 5.15 -11.42 -13.28
CA ASN A 145 6.45 -11.90 -13.75
C ASN A 145 7.40 -12.21 -12.58
N CYS A 146 6.93 -12.14 -11.32
CA CYS A 146 7.73 -12.53 -10.17
C CYS A 146 7.89 -14.05 -10.17
N GLY A 147 9.10 -14.58 -10.09
CA GLY A 147 9.33 -16.03 -9.99
C GLY A 147 9.03 -16.62 -8.61
N GLU A 148 8.62 -15.77 -7.67
CA GLU A 148 8.45 -16.08 -6.25
C GLU A 148 7.02 -15.78 -5.80
N LEU A 149 6.69 -16.23 -4.57
CA LEU A 149 5.40 -15.92 -3.96
C LEU A 149 5.20 -14.39 -3.86
N PRO A 150 4.00 -13.88 -4.19
CA PRO A 150 3.75 -12.45 -4.15
C PRO A 150 3.75 -11.94 -2.70
N PRO A 151 3.95 -10.62 -2.51
CA PRO A 151 4.07 -10.01 -1.18
C PRO A 151 2.87 -10.30 -0.27
N GLU A 152 3.14 -10.40 1.04
CA GLU A 152 2.14 -10.66 2.07
C GLU A 152 1.05 -9.58 2.13
N TYR A 153 1.46 -8.31 2.10
CA TYR A 153 0.57 -7.15 2.15
C TYR A 153 0.76 -6.31 0.88
N ILE A 154 -0.35 -6.00 0.23
CA ILE A 154 -0.40 -5.21 -0.99
C ILE A 154 -1.34 -4.03 -0.78
N VAL A 155 -0.84 -2.84 -1.10
CA VAL A 155 -1.67 -1.64 -1.27
C VAL A 155 -2.16 -1.62 -2.71
N TYR A 156 -3.46 -1.44 -2.91
CA TYR A 156 -4.08 -1.41 -4.24
C TYR A 156 -4.71 -0.06 -4.53
N GLN A 157 -4.85 0.25 -5.82
CA GLN A 157 -5.49 1.49 -6.29
C GLN A 157 -6.99 1.32 -6.53
N SER A 158 -7.37 0.18 -7.11
CA SER A 158 -8.77 -0.11 -7.44
C SER A 158 -9.00 -1.60 -7.61
N LEU A 159 -10.26 -1.98 -7.40
CA LEU A 159 -10.80 -3.30 -7.65
C LEU A 159 -11.64 -3.23 -8.92
N ASN A 160 -11.45 -4.17 -9.84
CA ASN A 160 -12.13 -4.22 -11.12
C ASN A 160 -12.74 -5.60 -11.32
N LEU A 161 -14.02 -5.64 -11.66
CA LEU A 161 -14.69 -6.86 -12.08
C LEU A 161 -14.49 -7.02 -13.59
N GLY A 162 -14.10 -8.22 -14.03
CA GLY A 162 -13.91 -8.50 -15.45
C GLY A 162 -15.24 -8.52 -16.20
N SER A 163 -15.37 -7.74 -17.26
CA SER A 163 -16.58 -7.65 -18.09
C SER A 163 -16.87 -8.90 -18.91
N ASN A 164 -15.86 -9.73 -19.18
CA ASN A 164 -15.96 -10.92 -20.05
C ASN A 164 -16.30 -12.21 -19.31
N GLN A 165 -16.70 -12.15 -18.05
CA GLN A 165 -17.16 -13.34 -17.33
C GLN A 165 -18.65 -13.54 -17.59
N GLN A 166 -19.00 -13.82 -18.86
CA GLN A 166 -20.27 -14.50 -19.15
C GLN A 166 -20.23 -15.83 -18.39
N GLN A 167 -21.35 -16.20 -17.78
CA GLN A 167 -21.51 -17.46 -17.06
C GLN A 167 -21.27 -18.63 -18.04
N THR A 168 -20.01 -19.00 -18.25
CA THR A 168 -19.67 -20.32 -18.77
C THR A 168 -20.36 -21.32 -17.86
N GLN A 169 -21.03 -22.32 -18.44
CA GLN A 169 -21.95 -23.28 -17.78
C GLN A 169 -21.36 -24.07 -16.60
N GLN A 170 -20.11 -23.84 -16.21
CA GLN A 170 -19.50 -24.31 -14.98
C GLN A 170 -19.55 -23.18 -13.95
N GLN A 171 -20.08 -23.47 -12.76
CA GLN A 171 -20.25 -22.63 -11.57
C GLN A 171 -18.95 -21.91 -11.09
N LYS A 172 -18.31 -21.12 -11.94
CA LYS A 172 -17.04 -20.47 -11.69
C LYS A 172 -17.33 -19.08 -11.15
N LEU A 173 -17.07 -18.91 -9.86
CA LEU A 173 -17.20 -17.64 -9.16
C LEU A 173 -16.43 -16.54 -9.90
N MET A 174 -17.04 -15.36 -10.00
CA MET A 174 -16.41 -14.23 -10.66
C MET A 174 -15.23 -13.72 -9.82
N LYS A 175 -14.10 -13.43 -10.49
CA LYS A 175 -12.86 -13.02 -9.81
C LYS A 175 -12.71 -11.51 -9.82
N LEU A 176 -12.73 -10.91 -8.64
CA LEU A 176 -12.42 -9.49 -8.48
C LEU A 176 -10.90 -9.26 -8.60
N ARG A 177 -10.49 -8.31 -9.44
CA ARG A 177 -9.08 -8.06 -9.77
C ARG A 177 -8.60 -6.74 -9.20
N MET A 178 -7.59 -6.77 -8.34
CA MET A 178 -6.93 -5.57 -7.82
C MET A 178 -5.81 -5.09 -8.73
N LYS A 179 -5.65 -3.76 -8.84
CA LYS A 179 -4.48 -3.10 -9.43
C LYS A 179 -3.49 -2.70 -8.32
N PRO A 180 -2.38 -3.44 -8.14
CA PRO A 180 -1.42 -3.17 -7.06
C PRO A 180 -0.64 -1.87 -7.28
N LEU A 181 -0.43 -1.10 -6.22
CA LEU A 181 0.44 0.09 -6.19
C LEU A 181 1.84 -0.28 -5.69
N ASN A 182 1.90 -0.79 -4.46
CA ASN A 182 3.12 -1.21 -3.81
C ASN A 182 2.87 -2.30 -2.76
N ASP A 183 3.93 -3.01 -2.44
CA ASP A 183 4.04 -3.87 -1.27
C ASP A 183 4.42 -3.07 -0.02
N ILE A 184 4.08 -3.60 1.15
CA ILE A 184 4.50 -3.05 2.45
C ILE A 184 4.77 -4.19 3.45
N SER A 185 5.72 -4.01 4.37
CA SER A 185 5.94 -4.96 5.48
C SER A 185 4.91 -4.74 6.59
N GLY A 186 4.59 -5.78 7.36
CA GLY A 186 3.66 -5.67 8.48
C GLY A 186 4.10 -4.64 9.53
N THR A 187 5.40 -4.52 9.79
CA THR A 187 5.97 -3.52 10.71
C THR A 187 5.80 -2.08 10.20
N ALA A 188 6.06 -1.85 8.91
CA ALA A 188 5.88 -0.54 8.29
C ALA A 188 4.39 -0.17 8.21
N LEU A 189 3.53 -1.16 7.93
CA LEU A 189 2.09 -0.97 7.93
C LEU A 189 1.58 -0.54 9.30
N ALA A 190 1.99 -1.22 10.37
CA ALA A 190 1.60 -0.85 11.72
C ALA A 190 2.03 0.59 12.09
N ASN A 191 3.23 1.01 11.66
CA ASN A 191 3.71 2.38 11.86
C ASN A 191 2.84 3.42 11.14
N VAL A 192 2.50 3.16 9.87
CA VAL A 192 1.66 4.06 9.06
C VAL A 192 0.22 4.12 9.60
N ALA A 193 -0.32 2.99 10.06
CA ALA A 193 -1.69 2.88 10.54
C ALA A 193 -1.92 3.52 11.93
N LYS A 194 -0.87 3.83 12.70
CA LYS A 194 -0.99 4.35 14.08
C LYS A 194 -1.94 5.56 14.20
N GLY A 195 -1.99 6.42 13.18
CA GLY A 195 -2.83 7.62 13.16
C GLY A 195 -4.16 7.48 12.42
N SER A 196 -4.48 6.31 11.83
CA SER A 196 -5.67 6.16 10.97
C SER A 196 -6.93 5.73 11.70
N GLY A 197 -6.84 5.32 12.97
CA GLY A 197 -7.94 4.71 13.71
C GLY A 197 -8.30 3.28 13.26
N LEU A 198 -7.64 2.74 12.24
CA LEU A 198 -7.88 1.39 11.72
C LEU A 198 -7.06 0.30 12.43
N ILE A 199 -6.21 0.68 13.39
CA ILE A 199 -5.33 -0.23 14.13
C ILE A 199 -5.65 -0.21 15.63
N THR A 200 -5.63 -1.40 16.22
CA THR A 200 -5.75 -1.64 17.66
C THR A 200 -4.57 -2.46 18.12
N TYR A 201 -4.36 -2.55 19.43
CA TYR A 201 -3.21 -3.25 19.99
C TYR A 201 -3.65 -4.23 21.05
N SER A 202 -3.02 -5.41 21.07
CA SER A 202 -3.25 -6.41 22.10
C SER A 202 -2.81 -5.93 23.48
N LYS A 203 -3.17 -6.71 24.50
CA LYS A 203 -2.46 -6.64 25.79
C LYS A 203 -0.96 -6.95 25.57
N PRO A 204 -0.08 -6.43 26.43
CA PRO A 204 1.34 -6.77 26.41
C PRO A 204 1.56 -8.29 26.41
N LEU A 205 2.42 -8.77 25.51
CA LEU A 205 2.80 -10.17 25.41
C LEU A 205 3.55 -10.65 26.66
N GLY A 206 3.39 -11.94 26.96
CA GLY A 206 4.11 -12.63 28.04
C GLY A 206 5.44 -13.23 27.57
N PRO A 207 6.10 -14.05 28.40
CA PRO A 207 7.33 -14.77 28.02
C PRO A 207 7.12 -15.57 26.71
N PRO A 208 8.06 -15.57 25.74
CA PRO A 208 9.48 -15.17 25.81
C PRO A 208 9.74 -13.68 25.54
N TYR A 209 8.70 -12.88 25.29
CA TYR A 209 8.88 -11.44 25.08
C TYR A 209 9.32 -10.79 26.40
N GLY A 210 10.35 -9.94 26.32
CA GLY A 210 11.05 -9.39 27.49
C GLY A 210 10.14 -8.70 28.51
N PRO A 211 10.58 -8.56 29.77
CA PRO A 211 9.75 -8.06 30.86
C PRO A 211 9.17 -6.69 30.55
N LYS A 212 7.99 -6.41 31.12
CA LYS A 212 7.37 -5.08 31.06
C LYS A 212 8.24 -4.13 31.87
N ASN A 213 9.07 -3.34 31.19
CA ASN A 213 9.88 -2.34 31.86
C ASN A 213 8.96 -1.18 32.23
N LEU A 214 8.60 -1.10 33.50
CA LEU A 214 7.79 -0.02 34.06
C LEU A 214 8.73 1.05 34.62
N ASN A 215 8.42 2.32 34.36
CA ASN A 215 9.09 3.41 35.07
C ASN A 215 8.68 3.41 36.54
N ALA A 216 9.49 4.01 37.41
CA ALA A 216 9.29 4.04 38.86
C ALA A 216 7.91 4.60 39.29
N VAL A 217 7.30 5.46 38.47
CA VAL A 217 5.97 6.08 38.70
C VAL A 217 4.81 5.20 38.20
N GLY A 218 5.10 4.12 37.47
CA GLY A 218 4.08 3.21 36.91
C GLY A 218 3.21 3.81 35.79
N THR A 219 3.54 5.00 35.29
CA THR A 219 2.80 5.74 34.27
C THR A 219 3.27 5.45 32.85
N GLU A 220 4.46 4.88 32.69
CA GLU A 220 5.06 4.56 31.40
C GLU A 220 5.62 3.13 31.42
N ARG A 221 5.49 2.42 30.30
CA ARG A 221 6.04 1.07 30.13
C ARG A 221 6.59 0.81 28.74
N GLU A 222 7.61 -0.02 28.66
CA GLU A 222 8.04 -0.68 27.42
C GLU A 222 7.55 -2.12 27.39
N CYS A 223 6.90 -2.52 26.31
CA CYS A 223 6.41 -3.88 26.14
C CYS A 223 6.27 -4.27 24.67
N TYR A 224 6.11 -5.57 24.43
CA TYR A 224 5.74 -6.08 23.12
C TYR A 224 4.23 -6.20 23.00
N VAL A 225 3.67 -5.74 21.88
CA VAL A 225 2.24 -5.83 21.56
C VAL A 225 2.05 -6.37 20.16
N VAL A 226 0.92 -7.03 19.91
CA VAL A 226 0.49 -7.44 18.57
C VAL A 226 -0.47 -6.37 18.06
N PRO A 227 -0.12 -5.63 17.00
CA PRO A 227 -1.04 -4.72 16.35
C PRO A 227 -2.05 -5.52 15.53
N ARG A 228 -3.33 -5.13 15.59
CA ARG A 228 -4.41 -5.73 14.80
C ARG A 228 -5.07 -4.66 13.95
N ILE A 229 -5.04 -4.84 12.62
CA ILE A 229 -5.69 -3.94 11.67
C ILE A 229 -7.12 -4.42 11.40
N GLY A 230 -8.05 -3.48 11.23
CA GLY A 230 -9.44 -3.76 10.88
C GLY A 230 -10.36 -4.15 12.03
N ALA A 231 -9.86 -4.22 13.27
CA ALA A 231 -10.66 -4.55 14.45
C ALA A 231 -11.80 -3.56 14.73
N ALA A 232 -11.60 -2.29 14.37
CA ALA A 232 -12.56 -1.21 14.58
C ALA A 232 -13.67 -1.13 13.49
N ILE A 233 -13.61 -1.95 12.44
CA ILE A 233 -14.48 -1.84 11.26
C ILE A 233 -15.85 -2.52 11.48
N GLY A 234 -16.07 -3.16 12.64
CA GLY A 234 -17.37 -3.72 13.04
C GLY A 234 -17.61 -5.17 12.62
N THR A 235 -18.84 -5.64 12.81
CA THR A 235 -19.25 -7.04 12.58
C THR A 235 -19.30 -7.37 11.09
N GLY A 236 -18.28 -8.09 10.59
CA GLY A 236 -18.21 -8.57 9.20
C GLY A 236 -16.93 -8.21 8.45
N ALA A 237 -16.09 -7.34 9.00
CA ALA A 237 -14.78 -7.02 8.43
C ALA A 237 -13.73 -8.07 8.82
N VAL A 238 -12.87 -8.44 7.86
CA VAL A 238 -11.75 -9.35 8.13
C VAL A 238 -10.58 -8.51 8.63
N GLY A 239 -10.43 -8.44 9.96
CA GLY A 239 -9.22 -7.92 10.58
C GLY A 239 -8.16 -9.01 10.75
N TRP A 240 -6.89 -8.64 10.65
CA TRP A 240 -5.77 -9.55 10.84
C TRP A 240 -4.70 -8.95 11.75
N ASP A 241 -3.91 -9.82 12.36
CA ASP A 241 -2.82 -9.45 13.23
C ASP A 241 -1.56 -9.16 12.40
N LEU A 242 -0.80 -8.16 12.84
CA LEU A 242 0.48 -7.77 12.27
C LEU A 242 1.62 -8.30 13.17
N PRO A 243 2.86 -8.34 12.66
CA PRO A 243 4.02 -8.76 13.46
C PRO A 243 4.13 -7.98 14.78
N ALA A 244 4.53 -8.66 15.85
CA ALA A 244 4.69 -8.07 17.16
C ALA A 244 5.71 -6.90 17.14
N LEU A 245 5.36 -5.81 17.82
CA LEU A 245 6.17 -4.61 17.90
C LEU A 245 6.57 -4.30 19.34
N ARG A 246 7.79 -3.82 19.52
CA ARG A 246 8.22 -3.21 20.78
C ARG A 246 7.72 -1.77 20.82
N VAL A 247 7.02 -1.41 21.89
CA VAL A 247 6.39 -0.08 22.01
C VAL A 247 6.61 0.52 23.39
N LYS A 248 6.68 1.86 23.44
CA LYS A 248 6.50 2.66 24.64
C LYS A 248 5.03 3.04 24.76
N GLN A 249 4.46 2.77 25.93
CA GLN A 249 3.09 3.13 26.27
C GLN A 249 3.08 4.06 27.48
N LYS A 250 2.20 5.06 27.45
CA LYS A 250 1.92 5.96 28.57
C LYS A 250 0.46 5.83 28.97
N LYS A 251 0.20 5.85 30.28
CA LYS A 251 -1.14 5.82 30.82
C LYS A 251 -1.74 7.22 30.80
N ILE A 252 -2.77 7.45 29.98
CA ILE A 252 -3.48 8.71 29.82
C ILE A 252 -4.96 8.45 30.15
N ALA A 253 -5.52 9.21 31.11
CA ALA A 253 -6.91 9.08 31.53
C ALA A 253 -7.37 7.63 31.83
N GLY A 254 -6.47 6.80 32.38
CA GLY A 254 -6.77 5.40 32.70
C GLY A 254 -6.50 4.38 31.57
N SER A 255 -6.32 4.83 30.32
CA SER A 255 -6.01 3.99 29.17
C SER A 255 -4.51 3.98 28.83
N TRP A 256 -4.00 2.87 28.28
CA TRP A 256 -2.62 2.78 27.81
C TRP A 256 -2.54 3.18 26.34
N GLU A 257 -1.89 4.30 26.06
CA GLU A 257 -1.70 4.81 24.71
C GLU A 257 -0.25 4.64 24.25
N ILE A 258 -0.05 4.32 22.98
CA ILE A 258 1.30 4.13 22.42
C ILE A 258 1.89 5.48 22.06
N THR A 259 2.95 5.86 22.77
CA THR A 259 3.70 7.09 22.50
C THR A 259 4.71 6.88 21.37
N GLN A 260 5.43 5.75 21.37
CA GLN A 260 6.50 5.48 20.41
C GLN A 260 6.60 3.99 20.06
N VAL A 261 6.88 3.67 18.79
CA VAL A 261 7.31 2.34 18.35
C VAL A 261 8.84 2.31 18.36
N LEU A 262 9.42 1.29 18.99
CA LEU A 262 10.87 1.14 19.23
C LEU A 262 11.52 0.21 18.19
#